data_AF-A0A3R9UZ62-F1
#
_entry.id   AF-A0A3R9UZ62-F1
#
_cell.length_a   1.000
_cell.length_b   1.000
_cell.length_c   1.000
_cell.angle_alpha   90.00
_cell.angle_beta   90.00
_cell.angle_gamma   90.00
#
_symmetry.space_group_name_H-M   'P 1'
#
loop_
_entity.id
_entity.type
_entity.pdbx_description
1 polymer ?
#
loop_
_entity_poly.entity_id
_entity_poly.type
_entity_poly.pdbx_seq_one_letter_code
_entity_poly.pdbx_strand_id
1 'polypeptide(L)'
;MSRTPEVRTEEARVPESVYARVGEEVAARADRLWDVSLALHREPETAYEEHGASRLLADELEREGFRVERGVAGLPTAFVARSDAEDGKDGKGGEDGKG
;
A
#
# COMPACT_ATOMS: atom_id res chain seq x y z
N MET A 1 -35.17 10.61 35.24
CA MET A 1 -35.29 10.44 33.77
C MET A 1 -33.88 10.34 33.20
N SER A 2 -33.31 9.13 33.25
CA SER A 2 -31.96 8.86 32.79
C SER A 2 -31.96 8.76 31.26
N ARG A 3 -31.25 9.66 30.58
CA ARG A 3 -30.97 9.49 29.15
C ARG A 3 -29.82 8.51 29.02
N THR A 4 -30.12 7.31 28.56
CA THR A 4 -29.12 6.39 28.04
C THR A 4 -28.53 7.02 26.77
N PRO A 5 -27.20 7.15 26.62
CA PRO A 5 -26.64 7.53 25.34
C PRO A 5 -26.83 6.35 24.37
N GLU A 6 -27.52 6.60 23.25
CA GLU A 6 -27.54 5.67 22.13
C GLU A 6 -26.11 5.51 21.61
N VAL A 7 -25.66 4.26 21.55
CA VAL A 7 -24.38 3.91 20.93
C VAL A 7 -24.52 4.18 19.43
N ARG A 8 -23.86 5.22 18.94
CA ARG A 8 -23.81 5.55 17.51
C ARG A 8 -22.89 4.56 16.80
N THR A 9 -23.43 3.42 16.38
CA THR A 9 -22.76 2.50 15.45
C THR A 9 -22.94 3.02 14.03
N GLU A 10 -22.03 3.88 13.59
CA GLU A 10 -21.90 4.22 12.18
C GLU A 10 -20.42 4.05 11.83
N GLU A 11 -19.98 2.80 11.74
CA GLU A 11 -18.69 2.48 11.14
C GLU A 11 -18.73 2.99 9.69
N ALA A 12 -17.79 3.87 9.34
CA ALA A 12 -17.68 4.38 7.98
C ALA A 12 -17.47 3.20 7.01
N ARG A 13 -18.49 2.86 6.23
CA ARG A 13 -18.38 1.83 5.20
C ARG A 13 -17.43 2.33 4.12
N VAL A 14 -16.37 1.56 3.86
CA VAL A 14 -15.47 1.80 2.73
C VAL A 14 -16.31 1.83 1.44
N PRO A 15 -16.26 2.91 0.64
CA PRO A 15 -17.05 2.97 -0.59
C PRO A 15 -16.69 1.83 -1.55
N GLU A 16 -17.69 1.25 -2.21
CA GLU A 16 -17.48 0.16 -3.19
C GLU A 16 -16.47 0.55 -4.29
N SER A 17 -16.44 1.83 -4.65
CA SER A 17 -15.49 2.40 -5.60
C SER A 17 -14.03 2.25 -5.16
N VAL A 18 -13.74 2.16 -3.86
CA VAL A 18 -12.37 1.91 -3.38
C VAL A 18 -11.95 0.49 -3.73
N TYR A 19 -12.80 -0.51 -3.50
CA TYR A 19 -12.50 -1.89 -3.88
C TYR A 19 -12.34 -2.06 -5.38
N ALA A 20 -13.19 -1.39 -6.17
CA ALA A 20 -13.08 -1.39 -7.63
C ALA A 20 -11.72 -0.82 -8.09
N ARG A 21 -11.33 0.34 -7.57
CA ARG A 21 -10.02 0.96 -7.87
C ARG A 21 -8.85 0.08 -7.46
N VAL A 22 -8.90 -0.55 -6.28
CA VAL A 22 -7.86 -1.50 -5.86
C VAL A 22 -7.76 -2.66 -6.85
N GLY A 23 -8.90 -3.22 -7.29
CA GLY A 23 -8.93 -4.29 -8.29
C GLY A 23 -8.30 -3.87 -9.62
N GLU A 24 -8.61 -2.67 -10.10
CA GLU A 24 -8.02 -2.09 -11.33
C GLU A 24 -6.50 -1.94 -11.20
N GLU A 25 -6.00 -1.39 -10.08
CA GLU A 25 -4.56 -1.20 -9.86
C GLU A 25 -3.80 -2.52 -9.72
N VAL A 26 -4.43 -3.54 -9.09
CA VAL A 26 -3.88 -4.90 -9.00
C VAL A 26 -3.83 -5.54 -10.39
N ALA A 27 -4.91 -5.42 -11.18
CA ALA A 27 -4.97 -5.97 -12.53
C ALA A 27 -3.91 -5.33 -13.44
N ALA A 28 -3.71 -4.01 -13.33
CA ALA A 28 -2.70 -3.27 -14.08
C ALA A 28 -1.25 -3.71 -13.78
N ARG A 29 -1.01 -4.30 -12.60
CA ARG A 29 0.31 -4.77 -12.14
C ARG A 29 0.45 -6.28 -12.10
N ALA A 30 -0.55 -7.04 -12.57
CA ALA A 30 -0.64 -8.47 -12.38
C ALA A 30 0.62 -9.23 -12.85
N ASP A 31 1.12 -8.92 -14.05
CA ASP A 31 2.33 -9.55 -14.60
C ASP A 31 3.56 -9.31 -13.71
N ARG A 32 3.73 -8.06 -13.25
CA ARG A 32 4.87 -7.70 -12.40
C ARG A 32 4.80 -8.36 -11.02
N LEU A 33 3.61 -8.38 -10.41
CA LEU A 33 3.37 -9.08 -9.15
C LEU A 33 3.66 -10.58 -9.28
N TRP A 34 3.27 -11.16 -10.42
CA TRP A 34 3.55 -12.56 -10.73
C TRP A 34 5.06 -12.83 -10.88
N ASP A 35 5.77 -11.98 -11.61
CA ASP A 35 7.23 -12.10 -11.79
C ASP A 35 7.98 -12.00 -10.46
N VAL A 36 7.60 -11.06 -9.59
CA VAL A 36 8.18 -10.93 -8.24
C VAL A 36 7.91 -12.20 -7.43
N SER A 37 6.67 -12.72 -7.44
CA SER A 37 6.31 -13.97 -6.76
C SER A 37 7.15 -15.15 -7.24
N LEU A 38 7.31 -15.31 -8.56
CA LEU A 38 8.15 -16.35 -9.14
C LEU A 38 9.63 -16.19 -8.79
N ALA A 39 10.14 -14.96 -8.74
CA ALA A 39 11.52 -14.69 -8.34
C ALA A 39 11.77 -15.10 -6.88
N LEU A 40 10.86 -14.73 -5.96
CA LEU A 40 10.92 -15.16 -4.57
C LEU A 40 10.84 -16.69 -4.41
N HIS A 41 10.02 -17.35 -5.24
CA HIS A 41 9.86 -18.80 -5.18
C HIS A 41 11.07 -19.59 -5.69
N ARG A 42 11.80 -19.08 -6.69
CA ARG A 42 12.93 -19.78 -7.32
C ARG A 42 14.12 -19.97 -6.38
N GLU A 43 14.36 -19.01 -5.51
CA GLU A 43 15.50 -19.00 -4.58
C GLU A 43 15.00 -18.68 -3.16
N PRO A 44 14.36 -19.64 -2.47
CA PRO A 44 13.90 -19.42 -1.11
C PRO A 44 15.10 -19.25 -0.16
N GLU A 45 15.16 -18.10 0.50
CA GLU A 45 16.16 -17.80 1.53
C GLU A 45 15.62 -18.13 2.93
N THR A 46 16.53 -18.33 3.89
CA THR A 46 16.25 -18.64 5.30
C THR A 46 15.90 -17.40 6.10
N ALA A 47 15.14 -17.59 7.18
CA ALA A 47 14.83 -16.52 8.14
C ALA A 47 16.09 -15.77 8.61
N TYR A 48 16.07 -14.44 8.52
CA TYR A 48 17.17 -13.51 8.84
C TYR A 48 18.33 -13.46 7.84
N GLU A 49 18.28 -14.25 6.77
CA GLU A 49 19.29 -14.29 5.70
C GLU A 49 18.68 -13.92 4.34
N GLU A 50 17.44 -13.40 4.30
CA GLU A 50 16.70 -13.07 3.08
C GLU A 50 17.16 -11.77 2.39
N HIS A 51 18.44 -11.69 2.08
CA HIS A 51 19.05 -10.51 1.48
C HIS A 51 18.52 -10.25 0.06
N GLY A 52 18.33 -11.29 -0.74
CA GLY A 52 17.79 -11.20 -2.10
C GLY A 52 16.32 -10.78 -2.09
N ALA A 53 15.49 -11.49 -1.34
CA ALA A 53 14.05 -11.22 -1.24
C ALA A 53 13.76 -9.84 -0.63
N SER A 54 14.45 -9.48 0.46
CA SER A 54 14.32 -8.16 1.08
C SER A 54 14.66 -7.04 0.10
N ARG A 55 15.79 -7.18 -0.62
CA ARG A 55 16.19 -6.19 -1.62
C ARG A 55 15.14 -6.09 -2.74
N LEU A 56 14.71 -7.21 -3.30
CA LEU A 56 13.72 -7.25 -4.38
C LEU A 56 12.43 -6.51 -4.02
N LEU A 57 11.86 -6.80 -2.84
CA LEU A 57 10.60 -6.20 -2.41
C LEU A 57 10.74 -4.70 -2.12
N ALA A 58 11.82 -4.30 -1.44
CA ALA A 58 12.10 -2.91 -1.16
C ALA A 58 12.36 -2.10 -2.44
N ASP A 59 13.10 -2.66 -3.41
CA ASP A 59 13.33 -2.05 -4.72
C ASP A 59 12.00 -1.88 -5.49
N GLU A 60 11.09 -2.87 -5.42
CA GLU A 60 9.78 -2.79 -6.08
C GLU A 60 8.94 -1.64 -5.52
N LEU A 61 8.94 -1.47 -4.20
CA LEU A 61 8.19 -0.41 -3.53
C LEU A 61 8.79 0.97 -3.81
N GLU A 62 10.12 1.11 -3.79
CA GLU A 62 10.78 2.36 -4.19
C GLU A 62 10.45 2.75 -5.64
N ARG A 63 10.40 1.77 -6.56
CA ARG A 63 10.00 1.99 -7.97
C ARG A 63 8.58 2.51 -8.11
N GLU A 64 7.66 2.07 -7.25
CA GLU A 64 6.26 2.52 -7.23
C GLU A 64 6.06 3.81 -6.39
N GLY A 65 7.14 4.46 -5.95
CA GLY A 65 7.11 5.78 -5.31
C GLY A 65 6.93 5.75 -3.79
N PHE A 66 7.05 4.58 -3.14
CA PHE A 66 7.08 4.52 -1.69
C PHE A 66 8.41 5.06 -1.14
N ARG A 67 8.35 5.72 0.02
CA ARG A 67 9.54 6.00 0.82
C ARG A 67 9.90 4.75 1.61
N VAL A 68 11.03 4.14 1.28
CA VAL A 68 11.50 2.91 1.94
C VAL A 68 12.65 3.20 2.89
N GLU A 69 12.53 2.68 4.10
CA GLU A 69 13.56 2.68 5.14
C GLU A 69 14.04 1.24 5.32
N ARG A 70 15.33 0.98 5.07
CA ARG A 70 15.95 -0.37 5.14
C ARG A 70 16.80 -0.53 6.40
N GLY A 71 17.02 -1.75 6.83
CA GLY A 71 17.85 -2.02 8.01
C GLY A 71 17.14 -1.76 9.34
N VAL A 72 15.80 -1.74 9.36
CA VAL A 72 15.03 -1.32 10.53
C VAL A 72 15.25 -2.28 11.71
N ALA A 73 15.21 -1.73 12.93
CA ALA A 73 15.52 -2.45 14.17
C ALA A 73 16.89 -3.17 14.17
N GLY A 74 17.84 -2.71 13.36
CA GLY A 74 19.19 -3.29 13.25
C GLY A 74 19.23 -4.59 12.42
N LEU A 75 18.15 -4.96 11.74
CA LEU A 75 18.08 -6.15 10.90
C LEU A 75 18.32 -5.78 9.44
N PRO A 76 19.41 -6.24 8.80
CA PRO A 76 19.76 -5.84 7.42
C PRO A 76 18.74 -6.28 6.37
N THR A 77 17.89 -7.25 6.69
CA THR A 77 16.82 -7.77 5.80
C THR A 77 15.45 -7.15 6.09
N ALA A 78 15.31 -6.32 7.11
CA ALA A 78 14.03 -5.67 7.42
C ALA A 78 13.91 -4.31 6.72
N PHE A 79 12.70 -3.97 6.26
CA PHE A 79 12.38 -2.65 5.72
C PHE A 79 10.96 -2.20 6.06
N VAL A 80 10.72 -0.88 6.04
CA VAL A 80 9.40 -0.25 6.17
C VAL A 80 9.16 0.64 4.96
N ALA A 81 8.01 0.51 4.31
CA ALA A 81 7.60 1.36 3.21
C ALA A 81 6.42 2.25 3.62
N ARG A 82 6.48 3.53 3.26
CA ARG A 82 5.43 4.52 3.52
C ARG A 82 5.01 5.15 2.20
N SER A 83 3.72 5.13 1.90
CA SER A 83 3.18 5.94 0.81
C SER A 83 3.00 7.37 1.30
N ASP A 84 3.31 8.34 0.44
CA ASP A 84 2.93 9.73 0.66
C ASP A 84 1.43 9.85 0.37
N ALA A 85 0.58 9.40 1.29
CA ALA A 85 -0.81 9.82 1.27
C ALA A 85 -0.82 11.29 1.66
N GLU A 86 -0.94 12.20 0.68
CA GLU A 86 -1.58 13.47 1.01
C GLU A 86 -2.94 13.12 1.60
N ASP A 87 -3.14 13.44 2.88
CA ASP A 87 -4.44 13.33 3.57
C ASP A 87 -5.52 13.77 2.59
N GLY A 88 -6.42 12.84 2.23
CA GLY A 88 -7.33 12.98 1.10
C GLY A 88 -8.10 14.30 1.12
N LYS A 89 -7.53 15.33 0.50
CA LYS A 89 -8.27 16.54 0.19
C LYS A 89 -9.19 16.20 -0.97
N ASP A 90 -10.41 15.92 -0.58
CA ASP A 90 -11.63 16.00 -1.38
C ASP A 90 -11.43 16.89 -2.61
N GLY A 91 -11.46 16.26 -3.78
CA GLY A 91 -11.50 16.96 -5.06
C GLY A 91 -12.73 17.86 -5.11
N LYS A 92 -12.57 19.12 -4.71
CA LYS A 92 -13.58 20.16 -4.86
C LYS A 92 -13.04 21.29 -5.73
N GLY A 93 -13.59 21.39 -6.92
CA GLY A 93 -13.84 22.64 -7.63
C GLY A 93 -12.72 23.16 -8.52
N GLY A 94 -12.95 23.11 -9.83
CA GLY A 94 -12.15 23.81 -10.83
C GLY A 94 -12.68 23.61 -12.25
N GLU A 95 -14.01 23.70 -12.44
CA GLU A 95 -14.56 24.12 -13.73
C GLU A 95 -14.39 25.64 -13.77
N ASP A 96 -13.45 26.13 -14.58
CA ASP A 96 -13.30 27.50 -15.09
C ASP A 96 -12.08 27.48 -16.03
N GLY A 97 -12.07 27.87 -17.30
CA GLY A 97 -13.06 28.41 -18.20
C GLY A 97 -12.42 28.42 -19.59
N LYS A 98 -13.19 28.00 -20.61
CA LYS A 98 -12.87 28.26 -22.01
C LYS A 98 -13.94 29.22 -22.53
N GLY A 99 -13.53 30.46 -22.78
CA GLY A 99 -14.37 31.53 -23.32
C GLY A 99 -13.65 32.86 -23.28
#